data_AF-A0AAV1K9K9-F1
#
_entry.id   AF-A0AAV1K9K9-F1
#
_cell.length_a   1.000
_cell.length_b   1.000
_cell.length_c   1.000
_cell.angle_alpha   90.00
_cell.angle_beta   90.00
_cell.angle_gamma   90.00
#
_symmetry.space_group_name_H-M   'P 1'
#
loop_
_entity.id
_entity.type
_entity.pdbx_description
1 polymer ?
#
loop_
_entity_poly.entity_id
_entity_poly.type
_entity_poly.pdbx_seq_one_letter_code
_entity_poly.pdbx_strand_id
1 'polypeptide(L)'
;MEIPCQKWEIEHVNRMGKKSGKVRPVVVTITTTSRRIEILKKKKSLEGTNIYLKEDFPPSVLQKRKELQEDLKRERESGKRVALRYDKIVTLKARVSEVHTPTERNINKRFMSKSPEETVNETTKEYDNEKTKQVPKRNKSHTITSFLRPSQLNLNNRAIATVNAEVQNQYDKLEQELQEFLKQLPRKKKHVNRYINEETKDLLEQRKGLYMKKRTKELKCEITRISKKINRNITQQKRRIRQRTFEKFIGKTGALRKAYKELSDKAEWTEKLRNKQGIVQSRRPDIINEATQFYKKLYTTTDGSCSLLCEKPGEYNRVNANIEIPIILRSEIEHAIKSQKDDKSPGSDNIANEVLKALTATLLEPLQTLFNNILRTETTPDQWSKSTNILLFK
;
A
#
# COMPACT_ATOMS: atom_id res chain seq x y z
N MET A 1 -26.54 -12.77 22.42
CA MET A 1 -25.62 -12.58 21.27
C MET A 1 -24.26 -11.98 21.65
N GLU A 2 -24.09 -11.22 22.76
CA GLU A 2 -22.78 -10.76 23.29
C GLU A 2 -21.72 -10.41 22.21
N ILE A 3 -22.11 -9.57 21.26
CA ILE A 3 -21.21 -8.96 20.28
C ILE A 3 -21.23 -7.46 20.56
N PRO A 4 -20.10 -6.85 20.92
CA PRO A 4 -20.05 -5.41 21.20
C PRO A 4 -20.16 -4.64 19.89
N CYS A 5 -21.38 -4.35 19.44
CA CYS A 5 -21.64 -3.59 18.21
C CYS A 5 -21.72 -2.10 18.54
N GLN A 6 -20.78 -1.32 18.02
CA GLN A 6 -20.72 0.11 18.29
C GLN A 6 -21.63 0.87 17.33
N LYS A 7 -22.18 2.01 17.76
CA LYS A 7 -23.19 2.76 16.99
C LYS A 7 -22.70 3.16 15.59
N TRP A 8 -21.42 3.47 15.44
CA TRP A 8 -20.80 3.86 14.16
C TRP A 8 -20.60 2.70 13.18
N GLU A 9 -20.76 1.44 13.61
CA GLU A 9 -20.65 0.28 12.72
C GLU A 9 -21.96 -0.01 11.98
N ILE A 10 -23.05 0.63 12.39
CA ILE A 10 -24.36 0.52 11.77
C ILE A 10 -24.53 1.71 10.84
N GLU A 11 -24.65 1.43 9.54
CA GLU A 11 -24.79 2.46 8.51
C GLU A 11 -26.26 2.89 8.37
N HIS A 12 -27.16 1.93 8.22
CA HIS A 12 -28.59 2.18 8.03
C HIS A 12 -29.43 1.08 8.69
N VAL A 13 -30.58 1.47 9.24
CA VAL A 13 -31.59 0.55 9.78
C VAL A 13 -32.95 0.98 9.29
N ASN A 14 -33.67 0.10 8.59
CA ASN A 14 -35.02 0.38 8.12
C ASN A 14 -35.93 -0.85 8.26
N ARG A 15 -37.23 -0.59 8.44
CA ARG A 15 -38.26 -1.65 8.43
C ARG A 15 -38.81 -1.78 7.02
N MET A 16 -38.83 -3.01 6.50
CA MET A 16 -39.34 -3.31 5.16
C MET A 16 -40.87 -3.41 5.17
N GLY A 17 -41.51 -2.85 4.12
CA GLY A 17 -42.95 -2.96 3.89
C GLY A 17 -43.85 -1.94 4.60
N LYS A 18 -45.11 -1.88 4.15
CA LYS A 18 -46.15 -1.00 4.70
C LYS A 18 -46.54 -1.43 6.12
N LYS A 19 -46.94 -0.47 6.97
CA LYS A 19 -47.43 -0.77 8.33
C LYS A 19 -48.68 -1.64 8.22
N SER A 20 -48.63 -2.83 8.80
CA SER A 20 -49.75 -3.78 8.93
C SER A 20 -49.71 -4.38 10.33
N GLY A 21 -50.71 -5.19 10.71
CA GLY A 21 -50.77 -5.85 12.03
C GLY A 21 -49.68 -6.91 12.28
N LYS A 22 -48.84 -7.24 11.29
CA LYS A 22 -47.74 -8.21 11.43
C LYS A 22 -46.39 -7.51 11.67
N VAL A 23 -45.51 -8.17 12.42
CA VAL A 23 -44.15 -7.66 12.68
C VAL A 23 -43.37 -7.56 11.36
N ARG A 24 -42.87 -6.36 11.05
CA ARG A 24 -42.13 -6.08 9.81
C ARG A 24 -40.65 -6.47 9.92
N PRO A 25 -40.07 -7.11 8.90
CA PRO A 25 -38.63 -7.37 8.84
C PRO A 25 -37.81 -6.09 8.98
N VAL A 26 -36.70 -6.17 9.69
CA VAL A 26 -35.74 -5.08 9.84
C VAL A 26 -34.53 -5.42 8.97
N VAL A 27 -34.16 -4.50 8.08
CA VAL A 27 -32.91 -4.57 7.33
C VAL A 27 -31.90 -3.69 8.03
N VAL A 28 -30.73 -4.25 8.30
CA VAL A 28 -29.61 -3.60 8.96
C VAL A 28 -28.41 -3.63 8.03
N THR A 29 -27.94 -2.45 7.63
CA THR A 29 -26.73 -2.26 6.85
C THR A 29 -25.58 -1.99 7.81
N ILE A 30 -24.54 -2.80 7.72
CA ILE A 30 -23.35 -2.73 8.58
C ILE A 30 -22.17 -2.26 7.72
N THR A 31 -21.37 -1.34 8.25
CA THR A 31 -20.25 -0.72 7.53
C THR A 31 -19.15 -1.73 7.18
N THR A 32 -18.90 -2.74 8.04
CA THR A 32 -17.85 -3.73 7.84
C THR A 32 -18.38 -5.15 7.61
N THR A 33 -17.87 -5.81 6.57
CA THR A 33 -18.22 -7.22 6.27
C THR A 33 -17.77 -8.16 7.37
N SER A 34 -16.66 -7.88 8.05
CA SER A 34 -16.15 -8.69 9.17
C SER A 34 -17.17 -8.77 10.30
N ARG A 35 -17.75 -7.62 10.68
CA ARG A 35 -18.78 -7.55 11.73
C ARG A 35 -20.04 -8.29 11.33
N ARG A 36 -20.50 -8.12 10.09
CA ARG A 36 -21.62 -8.90 9.52
C ARG A 36 -21.38 -10.41 9.61
N ILE A 37 -20.18 -10.88 9.26
CA ILE A 37 -19.80 -12.30 9.34
C ILE A 37 -19.82 -12.79 10.79
N GLU A 38 -19.30 -12.01 11.73
CA GLU A 38 -19.28 -12.36 13.15
C GLU A 38 -20.69 -12.52 13.73
N ILE A 39 -21.59 -11.59 13.42
CA ILE A 39 -23.00 -11.66 13.80
C ILE A 39 -23.65 -12.93 13.20
N LEU A 40 -23.42 -13.20 11.92
CA LEU A 40 -23.96 -14.39 11.25
C LEU A 40 -23.39 -15.71 11.80
N LYS A 41 -22.16 -15.72 12.34
CA LYS A 41 -21.58 -16.89 13.00
C LYS A 41 -22.25 -17.19 14.34
N LYS A 42 -22.53 -16.15 15.14
CA LYS A 42 -23.19 -16.26 16.45
C LYS A 42 -24.72 -16.35 16.38
N LYS A 43 -25.32 -16.34 15.18
CA LYS A 43 -26.78 -16.41 15.00
C LYS A 43 -27.44 -17.61 15.71
N LYS A 44 -26.71 -18.71 15.92
CA LYS A 44 -27.21 -19.88 16.66
C LYS A 44 -27.58 -19.57 18.11
N SER A 45 -26.97 -18.55 18.72
CA SER A 45 -27.35 -18.08 20.07
C SER A 45 -28.74 -17.42 20.13
N LEU A 46 -29.40 -17.24 18.99
CA LEU A 46 -30.79 -16.79 18.91
C LEU A 46 -31.77 -17.96 18.78
N GLU A 47 -31.28 -19.21 18.66
CA GLU A 47 -32.12 -20.41 18.68
C GLU A 47 -32.80 -20.48 20.07
N GLY A 48 -34.14 -20.46 20.09
CA GLY A 48 -34.94 -20.32 21.32
C GLY A 48 -35.57 -18.93 21.52
N THR A 49 -35.19 -17.93 20.72
CA THR A 49 -35.89 -16.64 20.65
C THR A 49 -36.83 -16.60 19.43
N ASN A 50 -37.87 -15.76 19.48
CA ASN A 50 -38.77 -15.50 18.34
C ASN A 50 -38.12 -14.66 17.21
N ILE A 51 -36.79 -14.53 17.20
CA ILE A 51 -36.04 -13.69 16.27
C ILE A 51 -35.09 -14.55 15.46
N TYR A 52 -35.13 -14.41 14.14
CA TYR A 52 -34.20 -15.08 13.24
C TYR A 52 -33.40 -14.06 12.41
N LEU A 53 -32.17 -14.45 12.05
CA LEU A 53 -31.29 -13.63 11.22
C LEU A 53 -30.95 -14.39 9.93
N LYS A 54 -31.17 -13.74 8.79
CA LYS A 54 -30.79 -14.23 7.46
C LYS A 54 -30.00 -13.16 6.72
N GLU A 55 -29.21 -13.62 5.77
CA GLU A 55 -28.51 -12.75 4.84
C GLU A 55 -29.48 -12.29 3.74
N ASP A 56 -29.44 -11.00 3.41
CA ASP A 56 -30.24 -10.43 2.32
C ASP A 56 -29.54 -10.67 0.97
N PHE A 57 -30.21 -11.37 0.06
CA PHE A 57 -29.68 -11.78 -1.25
C PHE A 57 -30.59 -11.28 -2.38
N PRO A 58 -30.04 -10.97 -3.56
CA PRO A 58 -30.84 -10.58 -4.71
C PRO A 58 -31.77 -11.73 -5.17
N PRO A 59 -32.91 -11.42 -5.81
CA PRO A 59 -33.90 -12.42 -6.23
C PRO A 59 -33.33 -13.58 -7.07
N SER A 60 -32.37 -13.27 -7.96
CA SER A 60 -31.69 -14.27 -8.79
C SER A 60 -30.90 -15.31 -7.98
N VAL A 61 -30.30 -14.90 -6.86
CA VAL A 61 -29.59 -15.80 -5.95
C VAL A 61 -30.57 -16.61 -5.10
N LEU A 62 -31.69 -16.02 -4.68
CA LEU A 62 -32.72 -16.74 -3.94
C LEU A 62 -33.34 -17.88 -4.76
N GLN A 63 -33.59 -17.64 -6.05
CA GLN A 63 -34.08 -18.66 -6.97
C GLN A 63 -33.09 -19.83 -7.13
N LYS A 64 -31.82 -19.53 -7.43
CA LYS A 64 -30.76 -20.56 -7.49
C LYS A 64 -30.61 -21.34 -6.19
N ARG A 65 -30.72 -20.67 -5.04
CA ARG A 65 -30.63 -21.35 -3.72
C ARG A 65 -31.81 -22.30 -3.47
N LYS A 66 -32.99 -22.01 -4.03
CA LYS A 66 -34.16 -22.89 -3.98
C LYS A 66 -33.93 -24.15 -4.83
N GLU A 67 -33.38 -23.98 -6.02
CA GLU A 67 -33.02 -25.08 -6.94
C GLU A 67 -31.94 -25.99 -6.30
N LEU A 68 -30.87 -25.40 -5.77
CA LEU A 68 -29.77 -26.15 -5.13
C LEU A 68 -30.14 -26.84 -3.80
N GLN A 69 -31.37 -26.63 -3.30
CA GLN A 69 -31.77 -27.16 -2.00
C GLN A 69 -32.01 -28.67 -2.05
N GLU A 70 -32.46 -29.20 -3.19
CA GLU A 70 -32.63 -30.63 -3.44
C GLU A 70 -31.27 -31.34 -3.57
N ASP A 71 -30.37 -30.78 -4.38
CA ASP A 71 -28.99 -31.27 -4.54
C ASP A 71 -28.26 -31.34 -3.21
N LEU A 72 -28.36 -30.28 -2.41
CA LEU A 72 -27.73 -30.20 -1.11
C LEU A 72 -28.31 -31.19 -0.10
N LYS A 73 -29.59 -31.57 -0.23
CA LYS A 73 -30.19 -32.65 0.57
C LYS A 73 -29.61 -34.01 0.16
N ARG A 74 -29.54 -34.31 -1.16
CA ARG A 74 -28.92 -35.53 -1.69
C ARG A 74 -27.45 -35.67 -1.28
N GLU A 75 -26.68 -34.60 -1.34
CA GLU A 75 -25.28 -34.60 -0.94
C GLU A 75 -25.09 -34.82 0.58
N ARG A 76 -26.02 -34.36 1.42
CA ARG A 76 -26.00 -34.66 2.87
C ARG A 76 -26.40 -36.10 3.17
N GLU A 77 -27.38 -36.65 2.45
CA GLU A 77 -27.82 -38.03 2.58
C GLU A 77 -26.71 -39.01 2.14
N SER A 78 -25.92 -38.65 1.12
CA SER A 78 -24.70 -39.39 0.75
C SER A 78 -23.52 -39.23 1.72
N GLY A 79 -23.74 -38.61 2.89
CA GLY A 79 -22.74 -38.47 3.95
C GLY A 79 -21.71 -37.36 3.74
N LYS A 80 -21.80 -36.56 2.67
CA LYS A 80 -20.87 -35.45 2.44
C LYS A 80 -21.23 -34.24 3.32
N ARG A 81 -20.24 -33.68 4.01
CA ARG A 81 -20.42 -32.45 4.80
C ARG A 81 -20.46 -31.23 3.87
N VAL A 82 -21.64 -30.87 3.39
CA VAL A 82 -21.81 -29.76 2.43
C VAL A 82 -22.64 -28.61 2.99
N ALA A 83 -22.31 -27.38 2.55
CA ALA A 83 -23.00 -26.16 2.94
C ALA A 83 -23.21 -25.19 1.77
N LEU A 84 -24.37 -24.54 1.74
CA LEU A 84 -24.71 -23.54 0.74
C LEU A 84 -24.06 -22.19 1.07
N ARG A 85 -23.12 -21.74 0.24
CA ARG A 85 -22.47 -20.43 0.34
C ARG A 85 -22.82 -19.61 -0.90
N TYR A 86 -23.47 -18.48 -0.71
CA TYR A 86 -23.99 -17.65 -1.80
C TYR A 86 -24.85 -18.45 -2.80
N ASP A 87 -24.38 -18.70 -4.02
CA ASP A 87 -25.09 -19.42 -5.09
C ASP A 87 -24.50 -20.81 -5.39
N LYS A 88 -23.69 -21.38 -4.49
CA LYS A 88 -23.00 -22.67 -4.71
C LYS A 88 -22.96 -23.55 -3.47
N ILE A 89 -22.94 -24.86 -3.69
CA ILE A 89 -22.71 -25.85 -2.63
C ILE A 89 -21.20 -26.04 -2.45
N VAL A 90 -20.75 -26.02 -1.20
CA VAL A 90 -19.33 -26.11 -0.84
C VAL A 90 -19.13 -27.23 0.17
N THR A 91 -18.17 -28.11 -0.12
CA THR A 91 -17.74 -29.18 0.81
C THR A 91 -16.94 -28.58 1.96
N LEU A 92 -17.37 -28.85 3.19
CA LEU A 92 -16.70 -28.48 4.42
C LEU A 92 -15.66 -29.56 4.76
N LYS A 93 -14.38 -29.20 4.74
CA LYS A 93 -13.31 -30.05 5.27
C LYS A 93 -13.53 -30.26 6.77
N ALA A 94 -13.35 -31.50 7.25
CA ALA A 94 -13.30 -31.76 8.68
C ALA A 94 -12.14 -30.97 9.31
N ARG A 95 -12.32 -30.45 10.52
CA ARG A 95 -11.18 -29.94 11.30
C ARG A 95 -10.40 -31.16 11.77
N VAL A 96 -9.40 -31.57 11.02
CA VAL A 96 -8.41 -32.51 11.55
C VAL A 96 -7.62 -31.73 12.59
N SER A 97 -7.67 -32.18 13.84
CA SER A 97 -6.71 -31.81 14.89
C SER A 97 -5.38 -32.46 14.55
N GLU A 98 -4.72 -31.96 13.50
CA GLU A 98 -3.37 -32.37 13.12
C GLU A 98 -2.36 -31.66 14.02
N VAL A 99 -1.74 -32.43 14.90
CA VAL A 99 -0.41 -32.16 15.45
C VAL A 99 0.53 -31.95 14.26
N HIS A 100 0.87 -30.70 13.97
CA HIS A 100 1.80 -30.37 12.90
C HIS A 100 3.25 -30.57 13.37
N THR A 101 3.94 -31.51 12.73
CA THR A 101 5.40 -31.52 12.63
C THR A 101 5.87 -30.27 11.87
N PRO A 102 7.03 -29.68 12.23
CA PRO A 102 7.40 -28.34 11.78
C PRO A 102 8.18 -28.37 10.47
N THR A 103 7.53 -28.74 9.36
CA THR A 103 8.10 -28.50 8.03
C THR A 103 7.00 -28.00 7.11
N GLU A 104 7.27 -26.90 6.41
CA GLU A 104 6.36 -26.15 5.53
C GLU A 104 5.40 -25.16 6.21
N ARG A 105 5.99 -24.14 6.85
CA ARG A 105 5.27 -22.93 7.24
C ARG A 105 4.97 -22.05 6.03
N ASN A 106 3.67 -21.87 5.78
CA ASN A 106 3.08 -20.85 4.92
C ASN A 106 3.65 -19.44 5.23
N ILE A 107 4.44 -18.86 4.31
CA ILE A 107 5.23 -17.62 4.49
C ILE A 107 4.36 -16.34 4.61
N ASN A 108 3.03 -16.41 4.50
CA ASN A 108 2.16 -15.23 4.36
C ASN A 108 1.23 -14.92 5.55
N LYS A 109 1.50 -15.39 6.77
CA LYS A 109 0.73 -14.97 7.96
C LYS A 109 1.58 -14.08 8.87
N ARG A 110 1.24 -12.80 8.94
CA ARG A 110 1.82 -11.84 9.89
C ARG A 110 1.33 -12.17 11.30
N PHE A 111 2.24 -12.46 12.22
CA PHE A 111 1.97 -12.31 13.64
C PHE A 111 1.95 -10.82 13.97
N MET A 112 0.92 -10.35 14.68
CA MET A 112 0.93 -9.00 15.25
C MET A 112 1.84 -9.03 16.49
N SER A 113 2.82 -8.14 16.56
CA SER A 113 3.54 -7.89 17.81
C SER A 113 2.57 -7.30 18.84
N LYS A 114 2.68 -7.76 20.09
CA LYS A 114 1.98 -7.14 21.22
C LYS A 114 2.65 -5.78 21.48
N SER A 115 1.90 -4.69 21.32
CA SER A 115 2.34 -3.37 21.79
C SER A 115 2.05 -3.24 23.29
N PRO A 116 2.82 -2.41 24.03
CA PRO A 116 2.65 -2.24 25.47
C PRO A 116 1.26 -1.68 25.83
N GLU A 117 0.77 -2.03 27.02
CA GLU A 117 -0.52 -1.57 27.55
C GLU A 117 -0.51 -0.06 27.83
N GLU A 118 -1.59 0.62 27.43
CA GLU A 118 -1.82 2.04 27.66
C GLU A 118 -2.28 2.27 29.10
N THR A 119 -1.53 3.08 29.86
CA THR A 119 -2.06 3.75 31.05
C THR A 119 -2.42 5.18 30.67
N VAL A 120 -3.72 5.47 30.79
CA VAL A 120 -4.31 6.79 30.50
C VAL A 120 -3.94 7.75 31.63
N ASN A 121 -3.42 8.92 31.29
CA ASN A 121 -3.67 10.18 31.99
C ASN A 121 -3.29 11.35 31.07
N GLU A 122 -4.27 12.24 30.85
CA GLU A 122 -4.24 13.37 29.92
C GLU A 122 -3.65 14.64 30.56
N THR A 123 -2.96 15.44 29.74
CA THR A 123 -2.96 16.91 29.86
C THR A 123 -2.43 17.51 28.55
N THR A 124 -3.23 18.37 27.93
CA THR A 124 -2.95 19.05 26.65
C THR A 124 -2.47 20.49 26.88
N LYS A 125 -1.43 20.92 26.16
CA LYS A 125 -1.16 22.33 25.85
C LYS A 125 -0.81 22.47 24.37
N GLU A 126 -1.51 23.37 23.68
CA GLU A 126 -1.32 23.71 22.26
C GLU A 126 -0.18 24.71 22.09
N TYR A 127 0.67 24.50 21.07
CA TYR A 127 1.61 25.51 20.58
C TYR A 127 1.74 25.47 19.05
N ASP A 128 1.93 26.66 18.49
CA ASP A 128 1.84 27.00 17.07
C ASP A 128 2.79 26.28 16.12
N ASN A 129 2.27 26.11 14.89
CA ASN A 129 2.78 25.28 13.79
C ASN A 129 3.66 26.06 12.80
N GLU A 130 4.97 25.78 12.77
CA GLU A 130 5.78 25.97 11.56
C GLU A 130 5.72 24.71 10.69
N LYS A 131 5.21 24.85 9.46
CA LYS A 131 4.96 23.72 8.55
C LYS A 131 6.18 23.43 7.67
N THR A 132 7.11 22.61 8.15
CA THR A 132 8.03 21.89 7.26
C THR A 132 7.27 20.79 6.52
N LYS A 133 7.12 20.93 5.19
CA LYS A 133 6.46 19.92 4.34
C LYS A 133 7.33 18.66 4.23
N GLN A 134 6.72 17.48 4.42
CA GLN A 134 7.39 16.20 4.17
C GLN A 134 7.80 16.10 2.70
N VAL A 135 8.90 15.38 2.42
CA VAL A 135 9.20 14.86 1.09
C VAL A 135 7.97 14.07 0.62
N PRO A 136 7.31 14.47 -0.49
CA PRO A 136 6.12 13.78 -0.95
C PRO A 136 6.46 12.30 -1.19
N LYS A 137 5.58 11.38 -0.77
CA LYS A 137 5.67 9.97 -1.16
C LYS A 137 5.68 9.92 -2.70
N ARG A 138 6.86 9.76 -3.30
CA ARG A 138 7.08 9.64 -4.74
C ARG A 138 6.62 8.26 -5.22
N ASN A 139 5.34 7.99 -5.05
CA ASN A 139 4.75 6.79 -5.59
C ASN A 139 4.20 7.18 -6.96
N LYS A 140 4.95 6.88 -8.02
CA LYS A 140 4.51 6.51 -9.38
C LYS A 140 5.58 6.91 -10.41
N SER A 141 6.40 5.93 -10.79
CA SER A 141 7.22 5.90 -12.01
C SER A 141 6.46 5.34 -13.21
N HIS A 142 5.19 4.90 -13.06
CA HIS A 142 4.37 4.31 -14.15
C HIS A 142 4.26 5.19 -15.41
N THR A 143 4.51 6.49 -15.31
CA THR A 143 4.56 7.39 -16.46
C THR A 143 5.95 7.43 -17.10
N ILE A 144 7.01 7.17 -16.35
CA ILE A 144 8.39 7.13 -16.83
C ILE A 144 8.62 5.85 -17.64
N THR A 145 8.10 4.71 -17.18
CA THR A 145 8.30 3.40 -17.83
C THR A 145 7.79 3.32 -19.25
N SER A 146 6.72 4.03 -19.62
CA SER A 146 6.24 4.09 -21.01
C SER A 146 7.22 4.77 -21.97
N PHE A 147 8.15 5.58 -21.44
CA PHE A 147 9.18 6.27 -22.22
C PHE A 147 10.55 5.58 -22.15
N LEU A 148 10.70 4.52 -21.34
CA LEU A 148 11.94 3.77 -21.23
C LEU A 148 12.06 2.81 -22.41
N ARG A 149 12.97 3.11 -23.35
CA ARG A 149 13.43 2.14 -24.36
C ARG A 149 14.83 1.65 -23.97
N PRO A 150 15.07 0.33 -23.83
CA PRO A 150 16.37 -0.22 -23.47
C PRO A 150 17.51 0.25 -24.38
N SER A 151 17.20 0.56 -25.64
CA SER A 151 18.14 1.02 -26.67
C SER A 151 18.60 2.48 -26.52
N GLN A 152 18.04 3.27 -25.58
CA GLN A 152 18.39 4.70 -25.42
C GLN A 152 19.49 4.96 -24.39
N LEU A 153 19.89 3.95 -23.60
CA LEU A 153 21.01 4.06 -22.68
C LEU A 153 22.26 3.44 -23.32
N ASN A 154 23.13 4.29 -23.86
CA ASN A 154 24.55 3.96 -23.95
C ASN A 154 25.15 4.24 -22.57
N LEU A 155 25.00 3.29 -21.62
CA LEU A 155 25.98 3.21 -20.54
C LEU A 155 27.29 2.87 -21.25
N ASN A 156 28.16 3.86 -21.41
CA ASN A 156 29.43 3.69 -22.09
C ASN A 156 30.23 2.61 -21.34
N ASN A 157 30.18 1.37 -21.85
CA ASN A 157 30.88 0.18 -21.34
C ASN A 157 32.40 0.35 -21.17
N ARG A 158 32.96 1.52 -21.52
CA ARG A 158 34.39 1.80 -21.44
C ARG A 158 34.85 2.35 -20.08
N ALA A 159 33.97 2.88 -19.24
CA ALA A 159 34.40 3.64 -18.07
C ALA A 159 33.94 3.08 -16.70
N ILE A 160 33.24 1.94 -16.69
CA ILE A 160 32.92 1.15 -15.47
C ILE A 160 33.80 -0.12 -15.41
N ALA A 161 34.40 -0.52 -16.54
CA ALA A 161 35.31 -1.65 -16.68
C ALA A 161 36.74 -1.39 -16.17
N THR A 162 36.94 -0.39 -15.31
CA THR A 162 38.21 -0.26 -14.59
C THR A 162 38.13 -1.14 -13.35
N VAL A 163 38.63 -2.37 -13.47
CA VAL A 163 38.63 -3.44 -12.45
C VAL A 163 39.26 -3.03 -11.11
N ASN A 164 39.90 -1.85 -11.04
CA ASN A 164 40.57 -1.30 -9.86
C ASN A 164 39.99 0.02 -9.35
N ALA A 165 38.84 0.48 -9.84
CA ALA A 165 38.18 1.65 -9.27
C ALA A 165 37.51 1.30 -7.93
N GLU A 166 37.66 2.18 -6.94
CA GLU A 166 37.02 2.05 -5.63
C GLU A 166 35.50 1.83 -5.76
N VAL A 167 34.96 0.88 -4.98
CA VAL A 167 33.55 0.48 -5.02
C VAL A 167 32.60 1.67 -4.92
N GLN A 168 32.95 2.65 -4.08
CA GLN A 168 32.18 3.88 -3.90
C GLN A 168 32.06 4.70 -5.19
N ASN A 169 33.18 4.92 -5.89
CA ASN A 169 33.20 5.66 -7.15
C ASN A 169 32.41 4.96 -8.27
N GLN A 170 32.46 3.61 -8.31
CA GLN A 170 31.66 2.82 -9.24
C GLN A 170 30.16 2.99 -8.98
N TYR A 171 29.75 2.95 -7.71
CA TYR A 171 28.36 3.14 -7.31
C TYR A 171 27.86 4.56 -7.61
N ASP A 172 28.61 5.58 -7.22
CA ASP A 172 28.24 6.99 -7.41
C ASP A 172 28.07 7.34 -8.88
N LYS A 173 28.95 6.83 -9.74
CA LYS A 173 28.86 7.02 -11.19
C LYS A 173 27.60 6.39 -11.77
N LEU A 174 27.29 5.14 -11.36
CA LEU A 174 26.08 4.45 -11.79
C LEU A 174 24.82 5.19 -11.33
N GLU A 175 24.80 5.68 -10.08
CA GLU A 175 23.70 6.48 -9.54
C GLU A 175 23.53 7.79 -10.34
N GLN A 176 24.62 8.50 -10.63
CA GLN A 176 24.60 9.76 -11.38
C GLN A 176 24.09 9.56 -12.82
N GLU A 177 24.61 8.59 -13.55
CA GLU A 177 24.19 8.29 -14.93
C GLU A 177 22.70 7.95 -14.99
N LEU A 178 22.21 7.12 -14.06
CA LEU A 178 20.79 6.80 -13.95
C LEU A 178 19.94 8.03 -13.62
N GLN A 179 20.38 8.86 -12.68
CA GLN A 179 19.66 10.07 -12.31
C GLN A 179 19.63 11.10 -13.44
N GLU A 180 20.71 11.25 -14.19
CA GLU A 180 20.79 12.14 -15.35
C GLU A 180 19.84 11.69 -16.47
N PHE A 181 19.87 10.41 -16.80
CA PHE A 181 18.92 9.83 -17.75
C PHE A 181 17.46 10.05 -17.31
N LEU A 182 17.16 9.85 -16.02
CA LEU A 182 15.82 10.11 -15.46
C LEU A 182 15.43 11.60 -15.44
N LYS A 183 16.38 12.54 -15.56
CA LYS A 183 16.11 13.98 -15.73
C LYS A 183 15.76 14.31 -17.18
N GLN A 184 16.39 13.65 -18.15
CA GLN A 184 16.18 13.90 -19.59
C GLN A 184 14.81 13.40 -20.08
N LEU A 185 14.20 12.43 -19.40
CA LEU A 185 12.88 11.92 -19.78
C LEU A 185 11.76 12.98 -19.61
N PRO A 186 10.79 13.05 -20.55
CA PRO A 186 9.71 14.02 -20.49
C PRO A 186 8.85 13.81 -19.24
N ARG A 187 8.99 14.70 -18.26
CA ARG A 187 8.17 14.68 -17.04
C ARG A 187 6.84 15.39 -17.31
N LYS A 188 5.71 14.72 -17.04
CA LYS A 188 4.43 15.44 -16.91
C LYS A 188 4.56 16.49 -15.80
N LYS A 189 4.32 17.76 -16.12
CA LYS A 189 4.41 18.89 -15.16
C LYS A 189 3.65 18.54 -13.87
N LYS A 190 4.31 18.76 -12.72
CA LYS A 190 3.89 18.35 -11.36
C LYS A 190 2.50 18.83 -10.90
N HIS A 191 1.84 19.72 -11.64
CA HIS A 191 0.56 20.33 -11.26
C HIS A 191 -0.43 20.49 -12.43
N VAL A 192 -0.61 19.46 -13.27
CA VAL A 192 -1.86 19.44 -14.05
C VAL A 192 -2.98 19.07 -13.08
N ASN A 193 -3.88 20.02 -12.80
CA ASN A 193 -5.05 19.74 -11.97
C ASN A 193 -5.84 18.60 -12.60
N ARG A 194 -5.74 17.41 -11.98
CA ARG A 194 -6.27 16.15 -12.52
C ARG A 194 -7.76 16.23 -12.87
N TYR A 195 -8.49 17.15 -12.23
CA TYR A 195 -9.93 17.30 -12.37
C TYR A 195 -10.36 18.31 -13.45
N ILE A 196 -9.42 19.02 -14.08
CA ILE A 196 -9.71 20.01 -15.13
C ILE A 196 -9.41 19.39 -16.50
N ASN A 197 -10.47 19.17 -17.28
CA ASN A 197 -10.35 18.84 -18.70
C ASN A 197 -10.19 20.12 -19.54
N GLU A 198 -9.83 19.94 -20.80
CA GLU A 198 -9.63 21.03 -21.77
C GLU A 198 -10.88 21.91 -21.90
N GLU A 199 -12.06 21.32 -22.05
CA GLU A 199 -13.34 22.05 -22.04
C GLU A 199 -13.55 22.91 -20.77
N THR A 200 -13.18 22.42 -19.58
CA THR A 200 -13.29 23.21 -18.35
C THR A 200 -12.24 24.32 -18.31
N LYS A 201 -11.07 24.08 -18.89
CA LYS A 201 -10.01 25.09 -19.03
C LYS A 201 -10.50 26.25 -19.91
N ASP A 202 -11.17 25.95 -21.02
CA ASP A 202 -11.76 26.95 -21.90
C ASP A 202 -12.87 27.75 -21.20
N LEU A 203 -13.75 27.07 -20.46
CA LEU A 203 -14.80 27.74 -19.66
C LEU A 203 -14.20 28.64 -18.57
N LEU A 204 -13.06 28.24 -17.97
CA LEU A 204 -12.34 29.06 -17.00
C LEU A 204 -11.75 30.31 -17.64
N GLU A 205 -11.18 30.19 -18.84
CA GLU A 205 -10.65 31.31 -19.64
C GLU A 205 -11.79 32.26 -20.05
N GLN A 206 -12.90 31.72 -20.56
CA GLN A 206 -14.10 32.50 -20.90
C GLN A 206 -14.62 33.28 -19.69
N ARG A 207 -14.75 32.61 -18.54
CA ARG A 207 -15.18 33.26 -17.29
C ARG A 207 -14.20 34.37 -16.86
N LYS A 208 -12.90 34.14 -17.00
CA LYS A 208 -11.85 35.12 -16.70
C LYS A 208 -11.99 36.36 -17.60
N GLY A 209 -12.26 36.17 -18.89
CA GLY A 209 -12.54 37.26 -19.82
C GLY A 209 -13.78 38.08 -19.45
N LEU A 210 -14.83 37.44 -18.92
CA LEU A 210 -16.02 38.16 -18.44
C LEU A 210 -15.76 39.01 -17.18
N TYR A 211 -14.80 38.64 -16.34
CA TYR A 211 -14.41 39.44 -15.18
C TYR A 211 -13.66 40.73 -15.55
N MET A 212 -13.08 40.80 -16.75
CA MET A 212 -12.36 41.99 -17.24
C MET A 212 -13.31 43.06 -17.79
N LYS A 213 -14.59 42.74 -18.01
CA LYS A 213 -15.61 43.65 -18.54
C LYS A 213 -16.32 44.43 -17.43
N LYS A 214 -16.86 45.61 -17.75
CA LYS A 214 -17.68 46.40 -16.80
C LYS A 214 -18.88 45.60 -16.32
N ARG A 215 -19.18 45.67 -15.01
CA ARG A 215 -20.22 44.85 -14.36
C ARG A 215 -21.63 45.24 -14.83
N THR A 216 -22.26 44.39 -15.64
CA THR A 216 -23.70 44.48 -15.99
C THR A 216 -24.49 43.30 -15.41
N LYS A 217 -25.83 43.40 -15.37
CA LYS A 217 -26.72 42.32 -14.89
C LYS A 217 -26.61 41.08 -15.77
N GLU A 218 -26.52 41.25 -17.08
CA GLU A 218 -26.35 40.18 -18.06
C GLU A 218 -25.02 39.45 -17.88
N LEU A 219 -23.91 40.18 -17.69
CA LEU A 219 -22.60 39.60 -17.42
C LEU A 219 -22.60 38.78 -16.11
N LYS A 220 -23.30 39.23 -15.06
CA LYS A 220 -23.45 38.45 -13.83
C LYS A 220 -24.21 37.14 -14.07
N CYS A 221 -25.28 37.16 -14.87
CA CYS A 221 -26.02 35.96 -15.25
C CYS A 221 -25.14 34.98 -16.04
N GLU A 222 -24.36 35.47 -17.01
CA GLU A 222 -23.48 34.60 -17.81
C GLU A 222 -22.32 34.03 -17.00
N ILE A 223 -21.69 34.81 -16.12
CA ILE A 223 -20.68 34.31 -15.17
C ILE A 223 -21.26 33.19 -14.29
N THR A 224 -22.52 33.35 -13.85
CA THR A 224 -23.22 32.34 -13.05
C THR A 224 -23.48 31.07 -13.86
N ARG A 225 -23.93 31.21 -15.10
CA ARG A 225 -24.18 30.09 -16.03
C ARG A 225 -22.90 29.31 -16.31
N ILE A 226 -21.82 30.00 -16.67
CA ILE A 226 -20.49 29.41 -16.90
C ILE A 226 -19.98 28.73 -15.62
N SER A 227 -20.11 29.37 -14.46
CA SER A 227 -19.68 28.77 -13.18
C SER A 227 -20.46 27.49 -12.83
N LYS A 228 -21.77 27.46 -13.09
CA LYS A 228 -22.56 26.23 -12.96
C LYS A 228 -22.08 25.14 -13.91
N LYS A 229 -21.75 25.49 -15.16
CA LYS A 229 -21.22 24.54 -16.15
C LYS A 229 -19.84 23.99 -15.75
N ILE A 230 -18.93 24.86 -15.30
CA ILE A 230 -17.62 24.47 -14.73
C ILE A 230 -17.79 23.48 -13.59
N ASN A 231 -18.67 23.78 -12.62
CA ASN A 231 -18.88 22.91 -11.46
C ASN A 231 -19.45 21.53 -11.85
N ARG A 232 -20.38 21.49 -12.83
CA ARG A 232 -20.90 20.23 -13.39
C ARG A 232 -19.80 19.42 -14.05
N ASN A 233 -18.97 20.05 -14.89
CA ASN A 233 -17.88 19.39 -15.59
C ASN A 233 -16.84 18.83 -14.61
N ILE A 234 -16.40 19.61 -13.62
CA ILE A 234 -15.46 19.16 -12.58
C ILE A 234 -16.05 17.96 -11.81
N THR A 235 -17.33 18.01 -11.45
CA THR A 235 -17.99 16.92 -10.73
C THR A 235 -18.02 15.64 -11.58
N GLN A 236 -18.34 15.76 -12.87
CA GLN A 236 -18.33 14.63 -13.79
C GLN A 236 -16.91 14.07 -14.00
N GLN A 237 -15.90 14.93 -14.13
CA GLN A 237 -14.51 14.50 -14.23
C GLN A 237 -14.04 13.78 -12.98
N LYS A 238 -14.36 14.28 -11.77
CA LYS A 238 -14.10 13.58 -10.51
C LYS A 238 -14.70 12.17 -10.49
N ARG A 239 -15.95 12.01 -10.94
CA ARG A 239 -16.61 10.70 -11.05
C ARG A 239 -15.90 9.77 -12.04
N ARG A 240 -15.58 10.27 -13.24
CA ARG A 240 -14.85 9.50 -14.28
C ARG A 240 -13.49 9.03 -13.79
N ILE A 241 -12.71 9.92 -13.15
CA ILE A 241 -11.40 9.59 -12.58
C ILE A 241 -11.53 8.54 -11.49
N ARG A 242 -12.51 8.70 -10.59
CA ARG A 242 -12.80 7.73 -9.53
C ARG A 242 -13.12 6.36 -10.12
N GLN A 243 -14.00 6.29 -11.11
CA GLN A 243 -14.37 5.05 -11.78
C GLN A 243 -13.17 4.38 -12.47
N ARG A 244 -12.42 5.12 -13.31
CA ARG A 244 -11.20 4.60 -13.96
C ARG A 244 -10.17 4.09 -12.96
N THR A 245 -10.03 4.76 -11.82
CA THR A 245 -9.11 4.34 -10.75
C THR A 245 -9.57 3.02 -10.13
N PHE A 246 -10.86 2.84 -9.88
CA PHE A 246 -11.39 1.55 -9.41
C PHE A 246 -11.20 0.44 -10.44
N GLU A 247 -11.60 0.64 -11.70
CA GLU A 247 -11.43 -0.33 -12.78
C GLU A 247 -9.96 -0.79 -12.90
N LYS A 248 -9.02 0.16 -12.89
CA LYS A 248 -7.58 -0.12 -12.90
C LYS A 248 -7.15 -1.05 -11.76
N PHE A 249 -7.55 -0.79 -10.52
CA PHE A 249 -7.10 -1.57 -9.36
C PHE A 249 -7.85 -2.89 -9.17
N ILE A 250 -9.12 -2.94 -9.57
CA ILE A 250 -9.90 -4.18 -9.65
C ILE A 250 -9.23 -5.11 -10.67
N GLY A 251 -8.95 -4.62 -11.88
CA GLY A 251 -8.31 -5.44 -12.91
C GLY A 251 -6.89 -5.91 -12.54
N LYS A 252 -6.09 -5.07 -11.87
CA LYS A 252 -4.72 -5.43 -11.49
C LYS A 252 -4.59 -6.32 -10.25
N THR A 253 -5.40 -6.07 -9.22
CA THR A 253 -5.17 -6.67 -7.88
C THR A 253 -6.42 -7.25 -7.23
N GLY A 254 -7.61 -7.02 -7.81
CA GLY A 254 -8.89 -7.41 -7.20
C GLY A 254 -9.25 -6.64 -5.92
N ALA A 255 -8.45 -5.65 -5.50
CA ALA A 255 -8.59 -4.98 -4.21
C ALA A 255 -8.75 -3.45 -4.35
N LEU A 256 -9.71 -2.88 -3.61
CA LEU A 256 -10.04 -1.45 -3.66
C LEU A 256 -9.17 -0.56 -2.76
N ARG A 257 -8.44 -1.14 -1.78
CA ARG A 257 -7.66 -0.36 -0.79
C ARG A 257 -6.65 0.58 -1.45
N LYS A 258 -5.97 0.13 -2.51
CA LYS A 258 -5.02 0.97 -3.26
C LYS A 258 -5.73 2.08 -4.03
N ALA A 259 -6.94 1.83 -4.55
CA ALA A 259 -7.74 2.84 -5.23
C ALA A 259 -8.20 3.94 -4.28
N TYR A 260 -8.72 3.59 -3.10
CA TYR A 260 -9.07 4.57 -2.07
C TYR A 260 -7.87 5.41 -1.64
N LYS A 261 -6.70 4.78 -1.48
CA LYS A 261 -5.46 5.50 -1.16
C LYS A 261 -5.02 6.46 -2.27
N GLU A 262 -5.24 6.12 -3.54
CA GLU A 262 -4.93 7.01 -4.67
C GLU A 262 -5.94 8.17 -4.81
N LEU A 263 -7.19 7.95 -4.38
CA LEU A 263 -8.25 8.97 -4.41
C LEU A 263 -8.28 9.85 -3.16
N SER A 264 -7.57 9.48 -2.10
CA SER A 264 -7.46 10.29 -0.88
C SER A 264 -6.54 11.48 -1.11
N ASP A 265 -7.06 12.68 -0.90
CA ASP A 265 -6.27 13.92 -0.86
C ASP A 265 -5.59 14.14 0.50
N LYS A 266 -5.95 13.34 1.51
CA LYS A 266 -5.42 13.42 2.87
C LYS A 266 -4.43 12.29 3.12
N ALA A 267 -3.22 12.65 3.54
CA ALA A 267 -2.29 11.71 4.12
C ALA A 267 -2.45 11.78 5.65
N GLU A 268 -2.96 10.71 6.24
CA GLU A 268 -2.94 10.56 7.70
C GLU A 268 -1.48 10.48 8.16
N TRP A 269 -1.14 11.30 9.13
CA TRP A 269 0.21 11.46 9.67
C TRP A 269 0.18 11.18 11.17
N THR A 270 1.32 10.79 11.73
CA THR A 270 1.44 10.62 13.17
C THR A 270 1.38 11.98 13.85
N GLU A 271 0.22 12.30 14.43
CA GLU A 271 -0.05 13.63 14.99
C GLU A 271 0.74 13.91 16.26
N LYS A 272 0.96 12.88 17.08
CA LYS A 272 1.58 12.98 18.40
C LYS A 272 2.49 11.78 18.64
N LEU A 273 3.65 12.02 19.25
CA LEU A 273 4.59 10.99 19.71
C LEU A 273 5.00 11.30 21.15
N ARG A 274 4.93 10.32 22.04
CA ARG A 274 5.44 10.48 23.42
C ARG A 274 6.93 10.13 23.44
N ASN A 275 7.76 11.02 23.98
CA ASN A 275 9.18 10.74 24.17
C ASN A 275 9.41 9.86 25.42
N LYS A 276 10.67 9.50 25.68
CA LYS A 276 11.05 8.65 26.82
C LYS A 276 10.71 9.27 28.18
N GLN A 277 10.68 10.59 28.25
CA GLN A 277 10.34 11.38 29.44
C GLN A 277 8.82 11.53 29.63
N GLY A 278 8.00 10.93 28.75
CA GLY A 278 6.55 11.00 28.84
C GLY A 278 5.93 12.26 28.24
N ILE A 279 6.73 13.17 27.67
CA ILE A 279 6.30 14.42 27.05
C ILE A 279 5.77 14.14 25.64
N VAL A 280 4.60 14.70 25.33
CA VAL A 280 3.96 14.56 24.03
C VAL A 280 4.53 15.58 23.05
N GLN A 281 5.22 15.10 22.03
CA GLN A 281 5.70 15.87 20.89
C GLN A 281 4.63 15.91 19.80
N SER A 282 4.20 17.11 19.42
CA SER A 282 3.23 17.33 18.33
C SER A 282 3.88 17.95 17.09
N ARG A 283 5.05 18.57 17.26
CA ARG A 283 5.80 19.22 16.18
C ARG A 283 6.48 18.19 15.29
N ARG A 284 6.39 18.40 13.98
CA ARG A 284 6.87 17.41 13.00
C ARG A 284 8.37 17.14 13.08
N PRO A 285 9.26 18.16 13.16
CA PRO A 285 10.70 17.93 13.28
C PRO A 285 11.03 17.14 14.54
N ASP A 286 10.37 17.47 15.64
CA ASP A 286 10.61 16.85 16.94
C ASP A 286 10.20 15.36 16.93
N ILE A 287 9.07 15.03 16.32
CA ILE A 287 8.65 13.63 16.11
C ILE A 287 9.67 12.85 15.26
N ILE A 288 10.21 13.46 14.19
CA ILE A 288 11.24 12.81 13.34
C ILE A 288 12.53 12.62 14.12
N ASN A 289 12.96 13.66 14.84
CA ASN A 289 14.20 13.65 15.58
C ASN A 289 14.16 12.61 16.70
N GLU A 290 13.08 12.58 17.48
CA GLU A 290 12.89 11.58 18.54
C GLU A 290 12.92 10.15 17.96
N ALA A 291 12.20 9.90 16.86
CA ALA A 291 12.25 8.60 16.18
C ALA A 291 13.66 8.28 15.67
N THR A 292 14.34 9.25 15.06
CA THR A 292 15.72 9.08 14.56
C THR A 292 16.67 8.76 15.69
N GLN A 293 16.59 9.46 16.82
CA GLN A 293 17.41 9.21 18.00
C GLN A 293 17.11 7.84 18.61
N PHE A 294 15.84 7.44 18.67
CA PHE A 294 15.44 6.12 19.15
C PHE A 294 16.08 5.01 18.31
N TYR A 295 15.93 5.05 16.98
CA TYR A 295 16.52 4.03 16.11
C TYR A 295 18.05 4.12 16.05
N LYS A 296 18.62 5.32 16.09
CA LYS A 296 20.08 5.50 16.20
C LYS A 296 20.58 4.80 17.45
N LYS A 297 19.98 5.05 18.61
CA LYS A 297 20.30 4.34 19.86
C LYS A 297 20.17 2.83 19.67
N LEU A 298 19.03 2.35 19.18
CA LEU A 298 18.75 0.92 18.98
C LEU A 298 19.81 0.20 18.15
N TYR A 299 20.28 0.82 17.06
CA TYR A 299 21.27 0.23 16.16
C TYR A 299 22.73 0.58 16.53
N THR A 300 22.98 1.58 17.38
CA THR A 300 24.32 1.85 17.95
C THR A 300 24.62 1.05 19.20
N THR A 301 23.59 0.48 19.85
CA THR A 301 23.74 -0.29 21.08
C THR A 301 24.58 -1.54 20.81
N THR A 302 25.87 -1.38 21.05
CA THR A 302 26.85 -2.42 21.35
C THR A 302 26.69 -2.77 22.83
N ASP A 303 25.50 -3.21 23.23
CA ASP A 303 25.44 -3.98 24.46
C ASP A 303 26.36 -5.17 24.21
N GLY A 304 27.42 -5.30 25.00
CA GLY A 304 28.38 -6.41 24.95
C GLY A 304 27.75 -7.80 25.11
N SER A 305 26.41 -7.88 25.18
CA SER A 305 25.60 -9.10 25.09
C SER A 305 25.39 -9.63 23.68
N CYS A 306 25.83 -8.92 22.62
CA CYS A 306 25.92 -9.50 21.27
C CYS A 306 27.30 -10.13 21.00
N SER A 307 27.90 -10.74 22.01
CA SER A 307 29.03 -11.67 21.87
C SER A 307 28.60 -13.09 21.46
N LEU A 308 27.31 -13.31 21.18
CA LEU A 308 26.75 -14.63 20.84
C LEU A 308 26.64 -14.91 19.34
N LEU A 309 27.01 -13.96 18.47
CA LEU A 309 27.18 -14.20 17.02
C LEU A 309 28.52 -13.71 16.46
N CYS A 310 29.36 -13.09 17.29
CA CYS A 310 30.80 -13.04 17.02
C CYS A 310 31.40 -14.28 17.67
N GLU A 311 31.18 -15.44 17.06
CA GLU A 311 32.03 -16.60 17.32
C GLU A 311 33.46 -16.10 17.21
N LYS A 312 34.25 -16.32 18.28
CA LYS A 312 35.66 -15.97 18.31
C LYS A 312 36.30 -16.43 16.98
N PRO A 313 37.21 -15.65 16.37
CA PRO A 313 38.00 -16.15 15.24
C PRO A 313 38.92 -17.27 15.78
N GLY A 314 38.36 -18.47 15.88
CA GLY A 314 38.91 -19.61 16.58
C GLY A 314 38.22 -20.86 16.06
N GLU A 315 38.91 -21.53 15.14
CA GLU A 315 38.72 -22.93 14.77
C GLU A 315 37.42 -23.29 14.03
N TYR A 316 37.12 -22.55 12.96
CA TYR A 316 36.68 -23.29 11.77
C TYR A 316 37.88 -24.09 11.28
N ASN A 317 37.76 -25.41 11.29
CA ASN A 317 38.67 -26.29 10.58
C ASN A 317 39.00 -25.64 9.22
N ARG A 318 40.28 -25.34 8.97
CA ARG A 318 40.79 -25.00 7.63
C ARG A 318 40.62 -26.24 6.75
N VAL A 319 39.38 -26.58 6.41
CA VAL A 319 39.07 -27.52 5.36
C VAL A 319 39.24 -26.73 4.06
N ASN A 320 40.46 -26.79 3.56
CA ASN A 320 40.93 -26.35 2.25
C ASN A 320 41.02 -24.84 2.01
N ALA A 321 42.26 -24.38 1.88
CA ALA A 321 42.67 -23.01 1.55
C ALA A 321 42.35 -22.57 0.10
N ASN A 322 41.32 -23.13 -0.55
CA ASN A 322 40.92 -22.83 -1.93
C ASN A 322 39.39 -22.89 -2.09
N ILE A 323 38.63 -22.26 -1.19
CA ILE A 323 37.19 -22.01 -1.46
C ILE A 323 37.14 -20.73 -2.29
N GLU A 324 37.17 -20.88 -3.62
CA GLU A 324 36.87 -19.79 -4.53
C GLU A 324 35.44 -19.32 -4.25
N ILE A 325 35.28 -18.07 -3.82
CA ILE A 325 33.97 -17.47 -3.60
C ILE A 325 33.25 -17.47 -4.97
N PRO A 326 32.08 -18.12 -5.11
CA PRO A 326 31.37 -18.14 -6.37
C PRO A 326 31.02 -16.72 -6.80
N ILE A 327 31.30 -16.39 -8.06
CA ILE A 327 30.90 -15.11 -8.64
C ILE A 327 29.38 -15.02 -8.76
N ILE A 328 28.84 -13.82 -8.56
CA ILE A 328 27.43 -13.55 -8.80
C ILE A 328 27.17 -13.59 -10.31
N LEU A 329 26.21 -14.41 -10.71
CA LEU A 329 25.87 -14.64 -12.10
C LEU A 329 24.92 -13.56 -12.63
N ARG A 330 25.01 -13.32 -13.94
CA ARG A 330 24.10 -12.44 -14.69
C ARG A 330 22.64 -12.83 -14.51
N SER A 331 22.36 -14.13 -14.58
CA SER A 331 21.02 -14.69 -14.41
C SER A 331 20.46 -14.47 -13.00
N GLU A 332 21.30 -14.50 -11.96
CA GLU A 332 20.89 -14.24 -10.58
C GLU A 332 20.46 -12.79 -10.40
N ILE A 333 21.25 -11.85 -10.94
CA ILE A 333 20.92 -10.41 -10.91
C ILE A 333 19.63 -10.15 -11.69
N GLU A 334 19.51 -10.74 -12.89
CA GLU A 334 18.30 -10.61 -13.71
C GLU A 334 17.07 -11.10 -12.97
N HIS A 335 17.16 -12.28 -12.34
CA HIS A 335 16.08 -12.85 -11.55
C HIS A 335 15.73 -11.95 -10.36
N ALA A 336 16.74 -11.45 -9.65
CA ALA A 336 16.56 -10.57 -8.50
C ALA A 336 15.81 -9.28 -8.88
N ILE A 337 16.18 -8.64 -9.99
CA ILE A 337 15.52 -7.42 -10.50
C ILE A 337 14.07 -7.73 -10.90
N LYS A 338 13.83 -8.81 -11.65
CA LYS A 338 12.48 -9.20 -12.10
C LYS A 338 11.56 -9.55 -10.93
N SER A 339 12.09 -10.18 -9.88
CA SER A 339 11.32 -10.59 -8.69
C SER A 339 10.81 -9.41 -7.83
N GLN A 340 11.41 -8.22 -7.98
CA GLN A 340 11.02 -7.05 -7.21
C GLN A 340 9.54 -6.70 -7.41
N LYS A 341 8.87 -6.17 -6.38
CA LYS A 341 7.46 -5.77 -6.49
C LYS A 341 7.34 -4.35 -7.07
N ASP A 342 6.33 -4.15 -7.90
CA ASP A 342 5.97 -2.82 -8.43
C ASP A 342 5.23 -2.00 -7.36
N ASP A 343 5.11 -0.70 -7.59
CA ASP A 343 4.48 0.28 -6.69
C ASP A 343 5.15 0.35 -5.31
N LYS A 344 6.44 0.01 -5.24
CA LYS A 344 7.25 0.17 -4.04
C LYS A 344 7.88 1.55 -4.02
N SER A 345 8.03 2.09 -2.82
CA SER A 345 8.67 3.39 -2.65
C SER A 345 10.14 3.23 -3.00
N PRO A 346 10.71 4.17 -3.78
CA PRO A 346 12.13 4.14 -4.11
C PRO A 346 12.98 4.35 -2.85
N GLY A 347 14.25 3.98 -2.93
CA GLY A 347 15.24 4.22 -1.88
C GLY A 347 15.64 5.70 -1.79
N SER A 348 16.72 5.96 -1.05
CA SER A 348 17.35 7.29 -0.96
C SER A 348 17.84 7.80 -2.32
N ASP A 349 18.23 6.87 -3.20
CA ASP A 349 18.62 7.08 -4.60
C ASP A 349 17.48 7.62 -5.49
N ASN A 350 16.23 7.56 -5.01
CA ASN A 350 15.02 7.88 -5.76
C ASN A 350 14.81 7.05 -7.04
N ILE A 351 15.41 5.87 -7.14
CA ILE A 351 15.24 4.95 -8.27
C ILE A 351 14.13 3.97 -7.93
N ALA A 352 13.11 3.90 -8.79
CA ALA A 352 11.95 3.03 -8.56
C ALA A 352 12.17 1.65 -9.20
N ASN A 353 11.59 0.61 -8.59
CA ASN A 353 11.73 -0.78 -9.05
C ASN A 353 11.32 -0.97 -10.52
N GLU A 354 10.34 -0.21 -11.00
CA GLU A 354 9.87 -0.30 -12.38
C GLU A 354 10.89 0.26 -13.38
N VAL A 355 11.72 1.21 -12.95
CA VAL A 355 12.85 1.73 -13.75
C VAL A 355 13.92 0.64 -13.85
N LEU A 356 14.29 0.02 -12.73
CA LEU A 356 15.28 -1.07 -12.72
C LEU A 356 14.85 -2.23 -13.62
N LYS A 357 13.57 -2.63 -13.54
CA LYS A 357 13.01 -3.67 -14.41
C LYS A 357 13.04 -3.30 -15.88
N ALA A 358 12.72 -2.06 -16.23
CA ALA A 358 12.75 -1.59 -17.61
C ALA A 358 14.17 -1.52 -18.18
N LEU A 359 15.16 -1.24 -17.32
CA LEU A 359 16.57 -1.08 -17.68
C LEU A 359 17.43 -2.32 -17.41
N THR A 360 16.81 -3.48 -17.16
CA THR A 360 17.49 -4.72 -16.76
C THR A 360 18.63 -5.08 -17.70
N ALA A 361 18.41 -5.03 -19.02
CA ALA A 361 19.41 -5.42 -20.01
C ALA A 361 20.67 -4.54 -19.97
N THR A 362 20.51 -3.24 -19.74
CA THR A 362 21.64 -2.29 -19.73
C THR A 362 22.36 -2.24 -18.38
N LEU A 363 21.66 -2.57 -17.29
CA LEU A 363 22.22 -2.56 -15.93
C LEU A 363 22.89 -3.88 -15.52
N LEU A 364 22.75 -4.94 -16.32
CA LEU A 364 23.26 -6.26 -15.96
C LEU A 364 24.79 -6.29 -15.80
N GLU A 365 25.53 -5.77 -16.79
CA GLU A 365 27.00 -5.76 -16.78
C GLU A 365 27.58 -4.87 -15.67
N PRO A 366 27.11 -3.61 -15.50
CA PRO A 366 27.64 -2.74 -14.46
C PRO A 366 27.35 -3.27 -13.05
N LEU A 367 26.15 -3.83 -12.81
CA LEU A 367 25.79 -4.40 -11.51
C LEU A 367 26.57 -5.68 -11.20
N GLN A 368 26.79 -6.54 -12.19
CA GLN A 368 27.59 -7.74 -11.98
C GLN A 368 29.02 -7.39 -11.59
N THR A 369 29.62 -6.44 -12.31
CA THR A 369 30.98 -5.96 -12.02
C THR A 369 31.06 -5.38 -10.62
N LEU A 370 30.12 -4.50 -10.26
CA LEU A 370 30.07 -3.87 -8.95
C LEU A 370 29.89 -4.90 -7.82
N PHE A 371 28.93 -5.82 -7.93
CA PHE A 371 28.67 -6.81 -6.87
C PHE A 371 29.83 -7.79 -6.68
N ASN A 372 30.48 -8.22 -7.76
CA ASN A 372 31.67 -9.08 -7.64
C ASN A 372 32.87 -8.30 -7.07
N ASN A 373 33.00 -7.01 -7.37
CA ASN A 373 34.02 -6.15 -6.73
C ASN A 373 33.75 -5.97 -5.23
N ILE A 374 32.48 -5.82 -4.82
CA ILE A 374 32.08 -5.78 -3.40
C ILE A 374 32.47 -7.09 -2.71
N LEU A 375 32.18 -8.25 -3.32
CA LEU A 375 32.56 -9.55 -2.76
C LEU A 375 34.08 -9.72 -2.64
N ARG A 376 34.86 -9.21 -3.60
CA ARG A 376 36.33 -9.32 -3.58
C ARG A 376 37.01 -8.36 -2.61
N THR A 377 36.48 -7.15 -2.46
CA THR A 377 37.09 -6.09 -1.64
C THR A 377 36.52 -6.02 -0.22
N GLU A 378 35.40 -6.71 0.02
CA GLU A 378 34.63 -6.66 1.27
C GLU A 378 34.20 -5.23 1.66
N THR A 379 34.19 -4.31 0.70
CA THR A 379 33.78 -2.91 0.90
C THR A 379 32.39 -2.69 0.31
N THR A 380 31.53 -2.00 1.06
CA THR A 380 30.16 -1.67 0.63
C THR A 380 30.00 -0.16 0.42
N PRO A 381 29.18 0.28 -0.55
CA PRO A 381 28.90 1.70 -0.73
C PRO A 381 28.27 2.36 0.51
N ASP A 382 28.63 3.61 0.79
CA ASP A 382 28.12 4.40 1.91
C ASP A 382 26.59 4.55 1.88
N GLN A 383 25.99 4.55 0.69
CA GLN A 383 24.55 4.58 0.48
C GLN A 383 23.83 3.41 1.16
N TRP A 384 24.47 2.25 1.27
CA TRP A 384 23.87 1.05 1.88
C TRP A 384 23.77 1.19 3.40
N SER A 385 24.64 2.02 3.99
CA SER A 385 24.65 2.34 5.42
C SER A 385 23.65 3.44 5.80
N LYS A 386 22.99 4.08 4.83
CA LYS A 386 22.03 5.17 5.07
C LYS A 386 20.62 4.64 5.22
N SER A 387 19.98 4.90 6.37
CA SER A 387 18.57 4.58 6.60
C SER A 387 17.67 5.80 6.44
N THR A 388 16.58 5.69 5.66
CA THR A 388 15.53 6.71 5.60
C THR A 388 14.33 6.30 6.46
N ASN A 389 14.04 7.05 7.52
CA ASN A 389 12.94 6.74 8.42
C ASN A 389 11.61 7.37 7.94
N ILE A 390 10.60 6.54 7.70
CA ILE A 390 9.24 6.97 7.33
C ILE A 390 8.25 6.44 8.37
N LEU A 391 7.82 7.32 9.27
CA LEU A 391 6.75 7.01 10.22
C LEU A 391 5.41 6.82 9.48
N LEU A 392 4.73 5.73 9.81
CA LEU A 392 3.44 5.37 9.25
C LEU A 392 2.38 5.41 10.36
N PHE A 393 1.31 6.16 10.11
CA PHE A 393 0.09 6.07 10.90
C PHE A 393 -0.69 4.83 10.46
N LYS A 394 -1.17 4.02 11.40
CA LYS A 394 -1.80 2.71 11.14
C LYS A 394 -3.32 2.79 11.22
#